data_AF-A0A7X5N403-F1
#
_entry.id   AF-A0A7X5N403-F1
#
_cell.length_a   1.000
_cell.length_b   1.000
_cell.length_c   1.000
_cell.angle_alpha   90.00
_cell.angle_beta   90.00
_cell.angle_gamma   90.00
#
_symmetry.space_group_name_H-M   'P 1'
#
loop_
_entity.id
_entity.type
_entity.pdbx_description
1 polymer ?
#
loop_
_entity_poly.entity_id
_entity_poly.type
_entity_poly.pdbx_seq_one_letter_code
_entity_poly.pdbx_strand_id
1 'polypeptide(L)'
;LVAFDDVVLIDFEGEPAKPLAERRAKASPLRDVAGFLRSLDYASEVSARGEEGTAARAGVGVDTHLDEFLVQFRRRSTQAFLDAYHAVLDASAH
;
A
#
# COMPACT_ATOMS: atom_id res chain seq x y z
N LEU A 1 -9.07 3.95 -5.75
CA LEU A 1 -9.92 5.14 -5.52
C LEU A 1 -10.97 4.78 -4.47
N VAL A 2 -11.34 5.69 -3.57
CA VAL A 2 -12.50 5.49 -2.69
C VAL A 2 -13.71 6.12 -3.38
N ALA A 3 -14.76 5.35 -3.60
CA ALA A 3 -15.98 5.79 -4.24
C ALA A 3 -17.15 5.49 -3.31
N PHE A 4 -17.75 6.55 -2.75
CA PHE A 4 -18.77 6.46 -1.71
C PHE A 4 -18.27 5.63 -0.52
N ASP A 5 -18.81 4.42 -0.35
CA ASP A 5 -18.54 3.51 0.76
C ASP A 5 -17.70 2.29 0.33
N ASP A 6 -17.12 2.33 -0.88
CA ASP A 6 -16.36 1.21 -1.46
C ASP A 6 -15.01 1.65 -2.06
N VAL A 7 -14.14 0.68 -2.31
CA VAL A 7 -12.83 0.85 -2.92
C VAL A 7 -12.82 0.29 -4.33
N VAL A 8 -12.47 1.14 -5.29
CA VAL A 8 -12.33 0.77 -6.69
C VAL A 8 -10.86 0.65 -7.06
N LEU A 9 -10.48 -0.52 -7.57
CA LEU A 9 -9.17 -0.77 -8.19
C LEU A 9 -9.22 -0.29 -9.65
N ILE A 10 -8.17 0.40 -10.09
CA ILE A 10 -8.05 1.00 -11.42
C ILE A 10 -6.68 0.67 -12.04
N ASP A 11 -6.46 1.08 -13.28
CA ASP A 11 -5.18 0.99 -14.00
C ASP A 11 -4.63 -0.45 -14.14
N PHE A 12 -5.48 -1.39 -14.61
CA PHE A 12 -5.12 -2.78 -14.95
C PHE A 12 -4.24 -2.91 -16.20
N GLU A 13 -3.57 -1.84 -16.60
CA GLU A 13 -2.71 -1.81 -17.75
C GLU A 13 -1.43 -2.63 -17.53
N GLY A 14 -0.96 -2.78 -16.30
CA GLY A 14 0.35 -3.37 -16.01
C GLY A 14 1.50 -2.42 -16.37
N GLU A 15 2.74 -2.89 -16.25
CA GLU A 15 3.92 -2.03 -16.44
C GLU A 15 4.08 -1.62 -17.92
N PRO A 16 4.09 -0.30 -18.25
CA PRO A 16 4.18 0.17 -19.64
C PRO A 16 5.44 -0.28 -20.38
N ALA A 17 6.53 -0.50 -19.65
CA ALA A 17 7.81 -0.94 -20.19
C ALA A 17 7.81 -2.41 -20.62
N LYS A 18 6.80 -3.21 -20.25
CA LYS A 18 6.72 -4.63 -20.60
C LYS A 18 5.97 -4.85 -21.92
N PRO A 19 6.38 -5.86 -22.72
CA PRO A 19 5.61 -6.29 -23.88
C PRO A 19 4.15 -6.64 -23.54
N LEU A 20 3.24 -6.43 -24.49
CA LEU A 20 1.80 -6.67 -24.29
C LEU A 20 1.48 -8.12 -23.87
N ALA A 21 2.22 -9.10 -24.41
CA ALA A 21 2.05 -10.51 -24.07
C ALA A 21 2.35 -10.78 -22.59
N GLU A 22 3.37 -10.11 -22.03
CA GLU A 22 3.74 -10.22 -20.62
C GLU A 22 2.73 -9.50 -19.71
N ARG A 23 2.25 -8.33 -20.13
CA ARG A 23 1.22 -7.56 -19.38
C ARG A 23 -0.09 -8.34 -19.23
N ARG A 24 -0.41 -9.22 -20.19
CA ARG A 24 -1.63 -10.04 -20.19
C ARG A 24 -1.46 -11.43 -19.57
N ALA A 25 -0.23 -11.85 -19.28
CA ALA A 25 0.04 -13.16 -18.70
C ALA A 25 -0.56 -13.25 -17.29
N LYS A 26 -1.10 -14.41 -16.94
CA LYS A 26 -1.60 -14.66 -15.58
C LYS A 26 -0.42 -14.72 -14.62
N ALA A 27 -0.54 -13.97 -13.53
CA ALA A 27 0.42 -13.98 -12.43
C ALA A 27 -0.26 -14.46 -11.15
N SER A 28 0.56 -14.76 -10.13
CA SER A 28 0.04 -15.04 -8.79
C SER A 28 -0.67 -13.78 -8.24
N PRO A 29 -1.88 -13.91 -7.68
CA PRO A 29 -2.55 -12.82 -6.97
C PRO A 29 -1.72 -12.24 -5.82
N LEU A 30 -0.78 -13.02 -5.27
CA LEU A 30 0.15 -12.56 -4.23
C LEU A 30 1.09 -11.45 -4.72
N ARG A 31 1.29 -11.31 -6.04
CA ARG A 31 2.03 -10.18 -6.62
C ARG A 31 1.31 -8.87 -6.35
N ASP A 32 -0.01 -8.86 -6.45
CA ASP A 32 -0.83 -7.66 -6.24
C ASP A 32 -0.91 -7.31 -4.75
N VAL A 33 -1.08 -8.33 -3.89
CA VAL A 33 -0.97 -8.19 -2.43
C VAL A 33 0.38 -7.57 -2.04
N ALA A 34 1.49 -8.09 -2.56
CA ALA A 34 2.81 -7.53 -2.30
C ALA A 34 2.95 -6.10 -2.83
N GLY A 35 2.30 -5.76 -3.96
CA GLY A 35 2.23 -4.41 -4.49
C GLY A 35 1.55 -3.43 -3.54
N PHE A 36 0.39 -3.81 -3.01
CA PHE A 36 -0.37 -3.00 -2.07
C PHE A 36 0.34 -2.82 -0.73
N LEU A 37 0.92 -3.89 -0.16
CA LEU A 37 1.68 -3.76 1.10
C LEU A 37 2.88 -2.82 0.95
N ARG A 38 3.56 -2.84 -0.20
CA ARG A 38 4.66 -1.93 -0.48
C ARG A 38 4.22 -0.47 -0.58
N SER A 39 2.99 -0.19 -1.03
CA SER A 39 2.49 1.19 -1.09
C SER A 39 2.21 1.76 0.31
N LEU A 40 1.77 0.93 1.26
CA LEU A 40 1.65 1.31 2.67
C LEU A 40 3.02 1.63 3.29
N ASP A 41 4.03 0.82 2.98
CA ASP A 41 5.42 1.06 3.41
C ASP A 41 5.94 2.39 2.84
N TYR A 42 5.72 2.62 1.54
CA TYR A 42 6.14 3.85 0.88
C TYR A 42 5.43 5.09 1.45
N ALA A 43 4.12 5.02 1.68
CA ALA A 43 3.36 6.11 2.29
C ALA A 43 3.87 6.46 3.69
N SER A 44 4.22 5.45 4.49
CA SER A 44 4.80 5.65 5.83
C SER A 44 6.17 6.31 5.77
N GLU A 45 7.04 5.83 4.88
CA GLU A 45 8.39 6.37 4.69
C GLU A 45 8.37 7.82 4.17
N VAL A 46 7.52 8.12 3.19
CA VAL A 46 7.35 9.49 2.68
C VAL A 46 6.80 10.41 3.77
N SER A 47 5.85 9.93 4.58
CA SER A 47 5.32 10.70 5.71
C SER A 47 6.37 10.99 6.78
N ALA A 48 7.25 10.01 7.06
CA ALA A 48 8.34 10.17 8.02
C ALA A 48 9.40 11.17 7.55
N ARG A 49 9.73 11.16 6.24
CA ARG A 49 10.71 12.08 5.65
C ARG A 49 10.22 13.53 5.61
N GLY A 50 8.91 13.75 5.57
CA GLY A 50 8.32 15.05 5.24
C GLY A 50 8.55 15.39 3.77
N GLU A 51 7.65 16.15 3.14
CA GLU A 51 7.74 16.39 1.69
C GLU A 51 9.04 17.11 1.31
N GLU A 52 9.73 16.64 0.27
CA GLU A 52 10.65 17.47 -0.52
C GLU A 52 9.85 18.61 -1.18
N GLY A 53 9.57 19.66 -0.42
CA GLY A 53 8.76 20.81 -0.85
C GLY A 53 8.18 21.63 0.31
N THR A 54 7.84 20.98 1.42
CA THR A 54 7.60 21.67 2.70
C THR A 54 8.87 21.56 3.52
N ALA A 55 9.50 22.71 3.80
CA ALA A 55 10.76 22.86 4.54
C ALA A 55 11.13 21.63 5.37
N ALA A 56 12.25 20.99 5.00
CA ALA A 56 12.86 19.91 5.75
C ALA A 56 12.69 20.16 7.26
N ARG A 57 12.22 19.16 8.01
CA ARG A 57 12.43 19.14 9.47
C ARG A 57 13.91 18.89 9.78
N ALA A 58 14.80 19.64 9.13
CA ALA A 58 16.16 19.86 9.55
C ALA A 58 16.12 20.89 10.69
N GLY A 59 15.60 20.48 11.84
CA GLY A 59 15.55 21.36 13.01
C GLY A 59 14.55 20.92 14.07
N VAL A 60 15.09 20.27 15.11
CA VAL A 60 14.52 20.14 16.46
C VAL A 60 13.28 19.26 16.59
N GLY A 61 13.52 18.03 17.06
CA GLY A 61 12.51 17.10 17.54
C GLY A 61 12.18 16.02 16.52
N VAL A 62 12.81 14.85 16.67
CA VAL A 62 12.19 13.59 16.23
C VAL A 62 10.81 13.60 16.87
N ASP A 63 9.74 13.77 16.09
CA ASP A 63 8.39 13.64 16.62
C ASP A 63 8.18 12.14 16.90
N THR A 64 8.64 11.71 18.08
CA THR A 64 8.58 10.31 18.51
C THR A 64 7.15 9.80 18.47
N HIS A 65 6.17 10.68 18.65
CA HIS A 65 4.77 10.32 18.54
C HIS A 65 4.35 10.03 17.10
N LEU A 66 4.83 10.81 16.13
CA LEU A 66 4.64 10.53 14.71
C LEU A 66 5.34 9.22 14.29
N ASP A 67 6.58 8.99 14.74
CA ASP A 67 7.31 7.75 14.42
C ASP A 67 6.60 6.52 14.99
N GLU A 68 6.20 6.58 16.26
CA GLU A 68 5.39 5.53 16.88
C GLU A 68 4.07 5.32 16.13
N PHE A 69 3.39 6.42 15.77
CA PHE A 69 2.16 6.35 14.98
C PHE A 69 2.39 5.66 13.64
N LEU A 70 3.42 6.01 12.88
CA LEU A 70 3.73 5.43 11.57
C LEU A 70 4.09 3.93 11.68
N VAL A 71 4.83 3.54 12.73
CA VAL A 71 5.08 2.12 13.03
C VAL A 71 3.78 1.38 13.31
N GLN A 72 2.89 1.95 14.12
CA GLN A 72 1.59 1.35 14.43
C GLN A 72 0.67 1.31 13.21
N PHE A 73 0.64 2.37 12.41
CA PHE A 73 -0.11 2.46 11.17
C PHE A 73 0.31 1.35 10.21
N ARG A 74 1.60 1.22 9.93
CA ARG A 74 2.14 0.17 9.06
C ARG A 74 1.69 -1.21 9.54
N ARG A 75 1.92 -1.52 10.82
CA ARG A 75 1.58 -2.81 11.42
C ARG A 75 0.08 -3.11 11.31
N ARG A 76 -0.77 -2.17 11.72
CA ARG A 76 -2.23 -2.37 11.77
C ARG A 76 -2.84 -2.44 10.38
N SER A 77 -2.44 -1.56 9.47
CA SER A 77 -2.95 -1.54 8.09
C SER A 77 -2.57 -2.79 7.32
N THR A 78 -1.32 -3.27 7.45
CA THR A 78 -0.89 -4.54 6.85
C THR A 78 -1.69 -5.72 7.40
N GLN A 79 -1.83 -5.82 8.73
CA GLN A 79 -2.58 -6.91 9.35
C GLN A 79 -4.04 -6.90 8.93
N ALA A 80 -4.71 -5.75 9.03
CA ALA A 80 -6.13 -5.63 8.67
C ALA A 80 -6.38 -5.97 7.19
N PHE A 81 -5.48 -5.56 6.29
CA PHE A 81 -5.58 -5.91 4.87
C PHE A 81 -5.44 -7.42 4.64
N LEU A 82 -4.43 -8.05 5.24
CA LEU A 82 -4.20 -9.49 5.09
C LEU A 82 -5.35 -10.31 5.68
N ASP A 83 -5.83 -9.94 6.87
CA ASP A 83 -6.96 -10.62 7.51
C ASP A 83 -8.22 -10.54 6.64
N ALA A 84 -8.54 -9.36 6.10
CA ALA A 84 -9.67 -9.17 5.20
C ALA A 84 -9.50 -9.96 3.88
N TYR A 85 -8.29 -9.95 3.31
CA TYR A 85 -7.99 -10.68 2.08
C TYR A 85 -8.15 -12.19 2.27
N HIS A 86 -7.65 -12.74 3.38
CA HIS A 86 -7.83 -14.15 3.74
C HIS A 86 -9.30 -14.50 4.00
N ALA A 87 -10.03 -13.67 4.76
CA ALA A 87 -11.44 -13.91 5.03
C ALA A 87 -12.28 -14.00 3.75
N VAL A 88 -12.00 -13.15 2.75
CA VAL A 88 -12.69 -13.19 1.44
C VAL A 88 -12.29 -14.45 0.65
N LEU A 89 -11.01 -14.83 0.64
CA LEU A 89 -10.56 -16.05 -0.04
C LEU A 89 -11.23 -17.30 0.55
N ASP A 90 -11.30 -17.38 1.88
CA ASP A 90 -11.93 -18.49 2.58
C ASP A 90 -13.44 -18.54 2.29
N ALA A 91 -14.11 -17.39 2.28
CA ALA A 91 -15.53 -17.30 1.94
C ALA A 91 -15.82 -17.62 0.46
N SER A 92 -14.86 -17.39 -0.44
CA SER A 92 -14.98 -17.63 -1.88
C SER A 92 -14.63 -19.07 -2.29
N ALA A 93 -14.12 -19.88 -1.36
CA ALA A 93 -13.75 -21.27 -1.60
C ALA A 93 -14.94 -22.26 -1.50
N HIS A 94 -16.16 -21.75 -1.31
CA HIS A 94 -17.43 -22.47 -1.24
C HIS A 94 -18.35 -22.08 -2.41
#